data_AF-A0A2A3HFV1-F1
#
_entry.id   AF-A0A2A3HFV1-F1
#
_cell.length_a   1.000
_cell.length_b   1.000
_cell.length_c   1.000
_cell.angle_alpha   90.00
_cell.angle_beta   90.00
_cell.angle_gamma   90.00
#
_symmetry.space_group_name_H-M   'P 1'
#
loop_
_entity.id
_entity.type
_entity.pdbx_description
1 polymer ?
#
loop_
_entity_poly.entity_id
_entity_poly.type
_entity_poly.pdbx_seq_one_letter_code
_entity_poly.pdbx_strand_id
1 'polypeptide(L)'
;MKKTKFQSFLSNKAIKFVARMNLSWRVIGFAISSLILIACTTDADDSFDAATVCPSEGTNIYGMPNRGTFVDERDGQEYQYTTIGDQVWMAQSLSYEAAGSFCYDSLPENCEKYGRLYLGKNLDQLCPAGWRMPKSNDYDNLLITVDNRMNVLSAGYWENRRIFVANAT
;
A
#
# COMPACT_ATOMS: atom_id res chain seq x y z
N MET A 1 41.17 32.98 -18.13
CA MET A 1 40.98 31.61 -17.59
C MET A 1 41.44 31.59 -16.14
N LYS A 2 40.62 30.99 -15.26
CA LYS A 2 40.83 30.67 -13.83
C LYS A 2 40.22 31.63 -12.80
N LYS A 3 39.42 30.96 -11.97
CA LYS A 3 38.39 31.44 -11.05
C LYS A 3 38.99 32.10 -9.80
N THR A 4 38.14 32.93 -9.23
CA THR A 4 38.16 33.58 -7.92
C THR A 4 38.65 32.69 -6.77
N LYS A 5 39.56 33.28 -5.99
CA LYS A 5 39.95 32.93 -4.62
C LYS A 5 38.71 33.17 -3.72
N PHE A 6 38.17 32.10 -3.16
CA PHE A 6 38.29 31.75 -1.73
C PHE A 6 37.65 32.78 -0.79
N GLN A 7 36.50 32.36 -0.26
CA GLN A 7 35.94 32.58 1.08
C GLN A 7 36.34 33.81 1.91
N SER A 8 35.34 34.19 2.73
CA SER A 8 35.45 34.77 4.07
C SER A 8 35.56 36.30 4.15
N PHE A 9 34.54 36.95 4.71
CA PHE A 9 34.55 37.42 6.11
C PHE A 9 33.33 38.32 6.34
N LEU A 10 32.48 37.92 7.29
CA LEU A 10 31.89 38.73 8.38
C LEU A 10 31.34 40.14 8.03
N SER A 11 30.22 40.63 8.54
CA SER A 11 29.32 40.24 9.62
C SER A 11 28.27 41.35 9.67
N ASN A 12 27.04 40.97 9.95
CA ASN A 12 26.01 41.73 10.65
C ASN A 12 26.42 43.13 11.16
N LYS A 13 26.10 44.16 10.37
CA LYS A 13 25.54 45.41 10.90
C LYS A 13 24.32 45.77 10.07
N ALA A 14 23.24 45.07 10.39
CA ALA A 14 21.93 45.68 10.41
C ALA A 14 22.00 47.10 11.02
N ILE A 15 20.95 47.89 10.81
CA ILE A 15 20.75 49.19 11.48
C ILE A 15 21.48 50.36 10.80
N LYS A 16 21.19 50.59 9.52
CA LYS A 16 20.92 51.96 9.02
C LYS A 16 19.71 51.88 8.08
N PHE A 17 18.51 51.71 8.64
CA PHE A 17 17.66 52.87 8.96
C PHE A 17 17.15 53.46 7.65
N VAL A 18 16.08 52.87 7.09
CA VAL A 18 14.75 53.51 7.15
C VAL A 18 14.89 55.02 6.94
N ALA A 19 15.09 55.48 5.71
CA ALA A 19 14.76 56.84 5.32
C ALA A 19 14.91 56.99 3.80
N ARG A 20 13.83 57.42 3.15
CA ARG A 20 13.76 57.92 1.77
C ARG A 20 13.78 56.80 0.72
N MET A 21 12.66 56.12 0.48
CA MET A 21 11.45 56.70 -0.14
C MET A 21 11.77 57.67 -1.28
N ASN A 22 11.42 57.20 -2.49
CA ASN A 22 11.11 57.93 -3.72
C ASN A 22 12.25 58.44 -4.62
N LEU A 23 11.92 58.34 -5.93
CA LEU A 23 12.56 58.89 -7.12
C LEU A 23 13.73 58.03 -7.66
N SER A 24 13.57 57.19 -8.67
CA SER A 24 12.97 57.50 -9.98
C SER A 24 12.39 56.25 -10.63
N TRP A 25 11.07 56.08 -10.48
CA TRP A 25 10.26 55.26 -11.38
C TRP A 25 10.15 56.01 -12.69
N ARG A 26 10.94 55.63 -13.70
CA ARG A 26 10.67 55.85 -15.13
C ARG A 26 11.84 55.28 -15.91
N VAL A 27 11.50 54.52 -16.95
CA VAL A 27 12.42 53.80 -17.84
C VAL A 27 13.07 52.64 -17.08
N ILE A 28 12.52 51.43 -17.06
CA ILE A 28 12.45 50.52 -18.20
C ILE A 28 11.31 49.53 -17.91
N GLY A 29 10.23 49.62 -18.68
CA GLY A 29 9.36 48.46 -18.88
C GLY A 29 10.09 47.50 -19.82
N PHE A 30 10.01 46.20 -19.55
CA PHE A 30 9.81 45.10 -20.51
C PHE A 30 10.21 43.78 -19.86
N ALA A 31 9.25 42.84 -19.89
CA ALA A 31 9.39 41.42 -19.56
C ALA A 31 9.66 41.14 -18.06
N ILE A 32 8.95 40.27 -17.36
CA ILE A 32 8.46 38.97 -17.77
C ILE A 32 7.20 38.69 -16.93
N SER A 33 6.18 38.21 -17.63
CA SER A 33 4.98 37.62 -17.06
C SER A 33 5.30 36.65 -15.92
N SER A 34 4.32 36.47 -15.04
CA SER A 34 4.24 35.38 -14.06
C SER A 34 5.16 35.51 -12.84
N LEU A 35 4.71 36.35 -11.90
CA LEU A 35 4.57 35.91 -10.50
C LEU A 35 3.61 34.69 -10.47
N ILE A 36 4.05 33.55 -11.02
CA ILE A 36 3.47 32.26 -10.69
C ILE A 36 4.14 31.88 -9.39
N LEU A 37 3.31 31.93 -8.36
CA LEU A 37 3.38 31.18 -7.10
C LEU A 37 4.61 30.29 -7.01
N ILE A 38 5.42 30.51 -5.96
CA ILE A 38 6.22 29.43 -5.39
C ILE A 38 5.22 28.31 -5.11
N ALA A 39 5.10 27.38 -6.05
CA ALA A 39 4.41 26.13 -5.82
C ALA A 39 5.17 25.45 -4.70
N CYS A 40 4.45 24.96 -3.69
CA CYS A 40 5.02 24.08 -2.70
C CYS A 40 5.80 22.99 -3.43
N THR A 41 7.11 22.92 -3.20
CA THR A 41 7.83 21.68 -3.45
C THR A 41 7.32 20.70 -2.40
N THR A 42 6.40 19.81 -2.80
CA THR A 42 6.05 18.65 -1.98
C THR A 42 7.17 17.64 -2.16
N ASP A 43 8.30 17.87 -1.48
CA ASP A 43 9.34 16.86 -1.29
C ASP A 43 8.85 15.85 -0.25
N ALA A 44 7.90 15.01 -0.68
CA ALA A 44 7.53 13.78 -0.02
C ALA A 44 7.25 12.79 -1.14
N ASP A 45 8.32 12.14 -1.61
CA ASP A 45 8.20 10.91 -2.37
C ASP A 45 7.70 9.82 -1.40
N ASP A 46 6.43 9.91 -1.02
CA ASP A 46 5.68 8.85 -0.36
C ASP A 46 5.08 7.94 -1.44
N SER A 47 5.86 7.61 -2.47
CA SER A 47 5.44 6.68 -3.51
C SER A 47 5.28 5.30 -2.89
N PHE A 48 4.04 4.85 -2.76
CA PHE A 48 3.71 3.49 -2.38
C PHE A 48 4.29 2.53 -3.42
N ASP A 49 5.39 1.86 -3.08
CA ASP A 49 5.97 0.82 -3.92
C ASP A 49 5.39 -0.54 -3.55
N ALA A 50 4.50 -1.04 -4.40
CA ALA A 50 3.91 -2.36 -4.24
C ALA A 50 4.98 -3.48 -4.23
N ALA A 51 6.10 -3.31 -4.94
CA ALA A 51 7.17 -4.32 -4.95
C ALA A 51 7.87 -4.43 -3.58
N THR A 52 7.88 -3.35 -2.80
CA THR A 52 8.38 -3.34 -1.42
C THR A 52 7.45 -4.11 -0.48
N VAL A 53 6.13 -3.95 -0.64
CA VAL A 53 5.12 -4.60 0.23
C VAL A 53 4.91 -6.08 -0.12
N CYS A 54 4.90 -6.41 -1.41
CA CYS A 54 4.70 -7.77 -1.91
C CYS A 54 5.82 -8.11 -2.90
N PRO A 55 7.00 -8.53 -2.43
CA PRO A 55 8.13 -8.84 -3.31
C PRO A 55 7.79 -9.99 -4.27
N SER A 56 8.18 -9.85 -5.55
CA SER A 56 8.00 -10.92 -6.54
C SER A 56 9.07 -11.99 -6.44
N GLU A 57 10.26 -11.63 -5.98
CA GLU A 57 11.43 -12.49 -5.86
C GLU A 57 11.80 -12.74 -4.40
N GLY A 58 12.61 -13.77 -4.15
CA GLY A 58 13.08 -14.15 -2.83
C GLY A 58 12.23 -15.23 -2.16
N THR A 59 12.56 -15.51 -0.90
CA THR A 59 11.93 -16.57 -0.11
C THR A 59 11.25 -16.02 1.13
N ASN A 60 10.11 -16.61 1.48
CA ASN A 60 9.41 -16.34 2.73
C ASN A 60 10.09 -17.08 3.91
N ILE A 61 9.51 -16.91 5.11
CA ILE A 61 10.01 -17.51 6.36
C ILE A 61 10.04 -19.05 6.36
N TYR A 62 9.36 -19.69 5.40
CA TYR A 62 9.31 -21.14 5.22
C TYR A 62 10.31 -21.65 4.17
N GLY A 63 11.15 -20.77 3.61
CA GLY A 63 12.11 -21.13 2.55
C GLY A 63 11.44 -21.38 1.19
N MET A 64 10.18 -20.98 1.02
CA MET A 64 9.44 -21.08 -0.24
C MET A 64 9.47 -19.74 -0.98
N PRO A 65 9.27 -19.71 -2.31
CA PRO A 65 9.17 -18.46 -3.06
C PRO A 65 8.11 -17.51 -2.48
N ASN A 66 8.37 -16.21 -2.52
CA ASN A 66 7.45 -15.19 -2.01
C ASN A 66 6.07 -15.20 -2.68
N ARG A 67 5.99 -15.65 -3.93
CA ARG A 67 4.75 -15.86 -4.68
C ARG A 67 4.74 -17.25 -5.29
N GLY A 68 3.56 -17.81 -5.47
CA GLY A 68 3.41 -19.10 -6.11
C GLY A 68 1.96 -19.54 -6.18
N THR A 69 1.78 -20.82 -6.45
CA THR A 69 0.49 -21.49 -6.42
C THR A 69 0.54 -22.69 -5.48
N PHE A 70 -0.62 -23.06 -4.96
CA PHE A 70 -0.83 -24.35 -4.30
C PHE A 70 -2.17 -24.93 -4.76
N VAL A 71 -2.31 -26.25 -4.66
CA VAL A 71 -3.55 -26.94 -5.02
C VAL A 71 -4.27 -27.35 -3.74
N ASP A 72 -5.54 -27.00 -3.63
CA ASP A 72 -6.41 -27.51 -2.58
C ASP A 72 -6.77 -28.97 -2.90
N GLU A 73 -6.30 -29.90 -2.07
CA GLU A 73 -6.50 -31.34 -2.29
C GLU A 73 -7.97 -31.77 -2.21
N ARG A 74 -8.86 -30.94 -1.66
CA ARG A 74 -10.27 -31.27 -1.44
C ARG A 74 -11.10 -31.16 -2.70
N ASP A 75 -10.77 -30.22 -3.58
CA ASP A 75 -11.49 -29.94 -4.84
C ASP A 75 -10.59 -29.87 -6.08
N GLY A 76 -9.26 -29.92 -5.91
CA GLY A 76 -8.28 -29.83 -6.99
C GLY A 76 -8.08 -28.40 -7.52
N GLN A 77 -8.62 -27.38 -6.83
CA GLN A 77 -8.49 -26.00 -7.27
C GLN A 77 -7.10 -25.45 -6.97
N GLU A 78 -6.48 -24.85 -7.98
CA GLU A 78 -5.23 -24.12 -7.83
C GLU A 78 -5.51 -22.67 -7.37
N TYR A 79 -4.84 -22.26 -6.30
CA TYR A 79 -4.90 -20.92 -5.73
C TYR A 79 -3.54 -20.27 -5.74
N GLN A 80 -3.51 -18.97 -6.01
CA GLN A 80 -2.30 -18.17 -5.92
C GLN A 80 -2.07 -17.67 -4.49
N TYR A 81 -0.81 -17.55 -4.09
CA TYR A 81 -0.41 -16.94 -2.82
C TYR A 81 0.69 -15.89 -3.02
N THR A 82 0.76 -14.96 -2.07
CA THR A 82 1.83 -13.97 -1.95
C THR A 82 2.24 -13.80 -0.50
N THR A 83 3.49 -13.42 -0.28
CA THR A 83 4.02 -13.09 1.03
C THR A 83 3.96 -11.57 1.21
N ILE A 84 3.46 -11.13 2.36
CA ILE A 84 3.40 -9.73 2.78
C ILE A 84 3.95 -9.68 4.20
N GLY A 85 5.09 -9.01 4.38
CA GLY A 85 5.85 -9.08 5.62
C GLY A 85 6.22 -10.53 5.93
N ASP A 86 5.87 -11.00 7.12
CA ASP A 86 6.13 -12.37 7.56
C ASP A 86 4.94 -13.33 7.35
N GLN A 87 3.87 -12.87 6.67
CA GLN A 87 2.64 -13.64 6.49
C GLN A 87 2.44 -14.04 5.03
N VAL A 88 2.02 -15.29 4.82
CA VAL A 88 1.63 -15.80 3.50
C VAL A 88 0.11 -15.68 3.36
N TRP A 89 -0.35 -14.98 2.32
CA TRP A 89 -1.75 -14.70 2.04
C TRP A 89 -2.18 -15.38 0.73
N MET A 90 -3.41 -15.87 0.66
CA MET A 90 -4.00 -16.19 -0.64
C MET A 90 -4.21 -14.88 -1.41
N ALA A 91 -3.82 -14.85 -2.69
CA ALA A 91 -4.02 -13.71 -3.57
C ALA A 91 -5.46 -13.65 -4.13
N GLN A 92 -6.27 -14.67 -3.82
CA GLN A 92 -7.64 -14.85 -4.29
C GLN A 92 -8.52 -15.28 -3.11
N SER A 93 -9.82 -14.99 -3.19
CA SER A 93 -10.79 -15.51 -2.23
C SER A 93 -10.92 -17.03 -2.36
N LEU A 94 -11.19 -17.71 -1.24
CA LEU A 94 -11.53 -19.13 -1.26
C LEU A 94 -12.80 -19.39 -2.09
N SER A 95 -12.78 -20.44 -2.91
CA SER A 95 -13.89 -20.84 -3.77
C SER A 95 -14.30 -22.31 -3.61
N TYR A 96 -13.94 -22.93 -2.48
CA TYR A 96 -14.33 -24.29 -2.10
C TYR A 96 -15.86 -24.45 -1.96
N GLU A 97 -16.46 -25.41 -2.67
CA GLU A 97 -17.89 -25.68 -2.58
C GLU A 97 -18.25 -26.44 -1.30
N ALA A 98 -18.88 -25.73 -0.36
CA ALA A 98 -19.34 -26.29 0.91
C ALA A 98 -20.84 -26.06 1.13
N ALA A 99 -21.43 -26.82 2.05
CA ALA A 99 -22.80 -26.57 2.50
C ALA A 99 -22.93 -25.14 3.08
N GLY A 100 -23.92 -24.39 2.61
CA GLY A 100 -24.08 -22.98 2.99
C GLY A 100 -23.18 -21.99 2.23
N SER A 101 -22.47 -22.46 1.19
CA SER A 101 -21.76 -21.57 0.25
C SER A 101 -22.64 -21.16 -0.93
N PHE A 102 -22.45 -19.93 -1.43
CA PHE A 102 -23.23 -19.37 -2.55
C PHE A 102 -22.45 -18.29 -3.29
N CYS A 103 -22.85 -18.01 -4.52
CA CYS A 103 -22.27 -16.93 -5.32
C CYS A 103 -22.91 -15.59 -4.97
N TYR A 104 -22.13 -14.51 -5.10
CA TYR A 104 -22.67 -13.16 -5.02
C TYR A 104 -23.77 -12.96 -6.08
N ASP A 105 -24.88 -12.33 -5.69
CA ASP A 105 -26.11 -12.18 -6.50
C ASP A 105 -26.72 -13.50 -7.03
N SER A 106 -26.35 -14.65 -6.46
CA SER A 106 -26.77 -15.98 -6.93
C SER A 106 -26.40 -16.28 -8.40
N LEU A 107 -25.39 -15.61 -8.93
CA LEU A 107 -24.88 -15.81 -10.29
C LEU A 107 -23.65 -16.71 -10.28
N PRO A 108 -23.65 -17.88 -10.96
CA PRO A 108 -22.51 -18.80 -10.98
C PRO A 108 -21.19 -18.14 -11.40
N GLU A 109 -21.23 -17.20 -12.35
CA GLU A 109 -20.07 -16.50 -12.88
C GLU A 109 -19.37 -15.65 -11.79
N ASN A 110 -20.10 -15.22 -10.77
CA ASN A 110 -19.53 -14.47 -9.65
C ASN A 110 -18.73 -15.36 -8.71
N CYS A 111 -19.03 -16.67 -8.63
CA CYS A 111 -18.20 -17.62 -7.87
C CYS A 111 -16.81 -17.78 -8.52
N GLU A 112 -16.77 -17.84 -9.86
CA GLU A 112 -15.49 -17.93 -10.59
C GLU A 112 -14.68 -16.64 -10.47
N LYS A 113 -15.36 -15.49 -10.51
CA LYS A 113 -14.70 -14.18 -10.52
C LYS A 113 -14.26 -13.70 -9.13
N TYR A 114 -15.07 -13.90 -8.10
CA TYR A 114 -14.87 -13.31 -6.77
C TYR A 114 -14.67 -14.35 -5.66
N GLY A 115 -14.81 -15.64 -5.97
CA GLY A 115 -14.90 -16.71 -5.00
C GLY A 115 -16.30 -16.87 -4.42
N ARG A 116 -16.43 -17.75 -3.43
CA ARG A 116 -17.71 -18.09 -2.80
C ARG A 116 -17.93 -17.29 -1.52
N LEU A 117 -19.19 -17.01 -1.23
CA LEU A 117 -19.63 -16.52 0.07
C LEU A 117 -20.02 -17.70 0.94
N TYR A 118 -19.76 -17.63 2.23
CA TYR A 118 -20.01 -18.73 3.16
C TYR A 118 -20.87 -18.25 4.32
N LEU A 119 -21.99 -18.94 4.55
CA LEU A 119 -22.84 -18.77 5.72
C LEU A 119 -22.75 -20.03 6.57
N GLY A 120 -22.40 -19.89 7.84
CA GLY A 120 -22.37 -21.03 8.73
C GLY A 120 -21.63 -20.77 10.04
N LYS A 121 -21.62 -21.82 10.87
CA LYS A 121 -20.74 -21.93 12.03
C LYS A 121 -19.50 -22.74 11.60
N ASN A 122 -18.36 -22.51 12.25
CA ASN A 122 -17.08 -23.21 11.98
C ASN A 122 -16.45 -22.89 10.60
N LEU A 123 -16.46 -21.62 10.18
CA LEU A 123 -15.79 -21.19 8.94
C LEU A 123 -14.29 -21.54 8.92
N ASP A 124 -13.67 -21.66 10.09
CA ASP A 124 -12.28 -22.11 10.24
C ASP A 124 -12.02 -23.49 9.63
N GLN A 125 -13.03 -24.37 9.59
CA GLN A 125 -12.92 -25.72 9.01
C GLN A 125 -12.96 -25.72 7.47
N LEU A 126 -13.28 -24.59 6.85
CA LEU A 126 -13.32 -24.45 5.40
C LEU A 126 -11.94 -24.21 4.80
N CYS A 127 -10.94 -23.89 5.60
CA CYS A 127 -9.59 -23.64 5.09
C CYS A 127 -8.90 -24.96 4.69
N PRO A 128 -8.14 -24.99 3.59
CA PRO A 128 -7.37 -26.18 3.20
C PRO A 128 -6.28 -26.50 4.22
N ALA A 129 -5.70 -27.71 4.12
CA ALA A 129 -4.61 -28.11 5.00
C ALA A 129 -3.45 -27.11 4.94
N GLY A 130 -2.92 -26.75 6.12
CA GLY A 130 -1.89 -25.73 6.24
C GLY A 130 -2.43 -24.30 6.15
N TRP A 131 -3.70 -24.05 5.83
CA TRP A 131 -4.27 -22.70 5.78
C TRP A 131 -5.29 -22.49 6.89
N ARG A 132 -5.49 -21.23 7.29
CA ARG A 132 -6.49 -20.87 8.31
C ARG A 132 -7.21 -19.56 8.00
N MET A 133 -8.29 -19.31 8.74
CA MET A 133 -8.93 -18.01 8.71
C MET A 133 -8.02 -16.98 9.40
N PRO A 134 -7.81 -15.79 8.80
CA PRO A 134 -7.10 -14.71 9.48
C PRO A 134 -7.88 -14.25 10.71
N LYS A 135 -7.13 -13.99 11.78
CA LYS A 135 -7.62 -13.39 13.01
C LYS A 135 -7.40 -11.88 12.95
N SER A 136 -7.99 -11.12 13.87
CA SER A 136 -7.80 -9.67 13.93
C SER A 136 -6.32 -9.27 13.96
N ASN A 137 -5.49 -9.99 14.72
CA ASN A 137 -4.04 -9.75 14.74
C ASN A 137 -3.34 -9.99 13.39
N ASP A 138 -3.85 -10.89 12.54
CA ASP A 138 -3.26 -11.08 11.22
C ASP A 138 -3.52 -9.86 10.33
N TYR A 139 -4.72 -9.31 10.42
CA TYR A 139 -5.07 -8.07 9.73
C TYR A 139 -4.30 -6.89 10.31
N ASP A 140 -4.12 -6.80 11.63
CA ASP A 140 -3.32 -5.74 12.25
C ASP A 140 -1.87 -5.78 11.72
N ASN A 141 -1.26 -6.96 11.63
CA ASN A 141 0.08 -7.13 11.07
C ASN A 141 0.14 -6.78 9.59
N LEU A 142 -0.86 -7.20 8.81
CA LEU A 142 -0.98 -6.83 7.40
C LEU A 142 -1.07 -5.33 7.24
N LEU A 143 -1.94 -4.67 8.01
CA LEU A 143 -2.09 -3.23 8.02
C LEU A 143 -0.77 -2.58 8.39
N ILE A 144 -0.12 -2.93 9.50
CA ILE A 144 1.19 -2.37 9.88
C ILE A 144 2.24 -2.53 8.76
N THR A 145 2.22 -3.64 8.03
CA THR A 145 3.19 -3.91 6.96
C THR A 145 2.91 -3.10 5.70
N VAL A 146 1.65 -3.01 5.30
CA VAL A 146 1.20 -2.27 4.11
C VAL A 146 1.16 -0.76 4.39
N ASP A 147 0.90 -0.41 5.64
CA ASP A 147 0.54 0.91 6.12
C ASP A 147 1.51 1.41 7.19
N ASN A 148 2.50 2.19 6.76
CA ASN A 148 3.26 3.07 7.63
C ASN A 148 2.77 4.54 7.57
N ARG A 149 1.65 4.89 6.85
CA ARG A 149 1.21 6.30 6.64
C ARG A 149 -0.26 6.60 6.24
N MET A 150 -1.23 5.72 6.36
CA MET A 150 -2.53 5.82 5.72
C MET A 150 -3.59 5.05 6.50
N ASN A 151 -4.30 5.73 7.40
CA ASN A 151 -5.55 5.26 8.03
C ASN A 151 -6.41 4.42 7.07
N VAL A 152 -6.18 3.11 7.06
CA VAL A 152 -6.94 2.17 6.26
C VAL A 152 -8.26 2.00 6.99
N LEU A 153 -9.26 2.77 6.56
CA LEU A 153 -10.65 2.62 6.99
C LEU A 153 -11.19 1.25 6.57
N SER A 154 -10.75 0.16 7.16
CA SER A 154 -11.42 -1.13 6.89
C SER A 154 -11.20 -2.27 7.87
N ALA A 155 -10.46 -2.12 8.98
CA ALA A 155 -10.44 -3.19 10.01
C ALA A 155 -11.88 -3.66 10.39
N GLY A 156 -12.85 -2.75 10.45
CA GLY A 156 -14.26 -3.08 10.69
C GLY A 156 -15.10 -3.56 9.49
N TYR A 157 -14.57 -3.58 8.27
CA TYR A 157 -15.27 -4.04 7.05
C TYR A 157 -14.78 -5.39 6.51
N TRP A 158 -13.55 -5.80 6.84
CA TRP A 158 -13.02 -7.12 6.43
C TRP A 158 -13.65 -8.28 7.21
N GLU A 159 -14.17 -8.03 8.41
CA GLU A 159 -14.67 -9.09 9.30
C GLU A 159 -15.98 -9.74 8.83
N ASN A 160 -16.76 -9.10 7.94
CA ASN A 160 -18.17 -9.48 7.83
C ASN A 160 -18.64 -10.22 6.58
N ARG A 161 -17.97 -10.24 5.41
CA ARG A 161 -18.56 -10.89 4.22
C ARG A 161 -17.61 -11.42 3.14
N ARG A 162 -16.29 -11.36 3.30
CA ARG A 162 -15.35 -11.89 2.29
C ARG A 162 -14.25 -12.67 3.01
N ILE A 163 -14.23 -13.99 2.82
CA ILE A 163 -13.16 -14.82 3.38
C ILE A 163 -11.93 -14.62 2.51
N PHE A 164 -11.06 -13.73 2.95
CA PHE A 164 -9.64 -13.81 2.59
C PHE A 164 -9.05 -14.87 3.51
N VAL A 165 -8.53 -15.96 2.95
CA VAL A 165 -7.83 -16.98 3.74
C VAL A 165 -6.38 -16.55 3.85
N ALA A 166 -5.82 -16.66 5.05
CA ALA A 166 -4.49 -16.16 5.34
C ALA A 166 -3.75 -17.08 6.28
N ASN A 167 -2.43 -17.05 6.11
CA ASN A 167 -1.44 -17.70 6.92
C ASN A 167 -1.38 -19.21 6.65
N ALA A 168 -0.34 -19.60 5.91
CA ALA A 168 0.13 -20.97 5.86
C ALA A 168 0.78 -21.30 7.23
N THR A 169 0.22 -22.21 8.03
CA THR A 169 0.76 -22.66 9.33
C THR A 169 1.80 -23.74 9.17
#